data_AF-A0A091V547-F1
#
_entry.id   AF-A0A091V547-F1
#
_cell.length_a   1.000
_cell.length_b   1.000
_cell.length_c   1.000
_cell.angle_alpha   90.00
_cell.angle_beta   90.00
_cell.angle_gamma   90.00
#
_symmetry.space_group_name_H-M   'P 1'
#
loop_
_entity.id
_entity.type
_entity.pdbx_description
1 polymer ?
#
loop_
_entity_poly.entity_id
_entity_poly.type
_entity_poly.pdbx_seq_one_letter_code
_entity_poly.pdbx_strand_id
1 'polypeptide(L)'
;RLFYEPVTTPCGHTFCLKCLERCLDHNPKCPLCKEGLSECLAMRKYCKTVLMEELIARYLPEELTERRKIYEEEIAELSNLNKNVPIFVCTMAYPTVPCPLHIFEPCYRLMIRRCMETGTKQFGMCISDPVKGFADYGCILEIRNVEFFADGRSVVDSIGKRRFKVIQHSQRDGYNTADIEYIEDQKVQGQEYAALLVLHDSVYDQAYVWFNSLKQALKSRILSHFGPMPAKDPDPQANPNGPAWCWWVLAVLPLENRAQLPFLAMKSLKDRLNGIRRVLT
;
A
#
# COMPACT_ATOMS: atom_id res chain seq x y z
N ARG A 1 -26.93 -1.30 -19.87
CA ARG A 1 -25.87 -2.26 -19.45
C ARG A 1 -26.48 -3.18 -18.40
N LEU A 2 -26.28 -4.49 -18.55
CA LEU A 2 -26.79 -5.51 -17.63
C LEU A 2 -26.20 -5.35 -16.22
N PHE A 3 -27.01 -5.62 -15.18
CA PHE A 3 -26.50 -5.66 -13.81
C PHE A 3 -25.58 -6.86 -13.61
N TYR A 4 -24.48 -6.67 -12.88
CA TYR A 4 -23.58 -7.75 -12.46
C TYR A 4 -23.58 -7.81 -10.94
N GLU A 5 -23.88 -8.98 -10.39
CA GLU A 5 -24.11 -9.17 -8.95
C GLU A 5 -25.12 -8.14 -8.41
N PRO A 6 -26.40 -8.21 -8.86
CA PRO A 6 -27.40 -7.19 -8.54
C PRO A 6 -27.67 -7.16 -7.03
N VAL A 7 -27.80 -5.95 -6.47
CA VAL A 7 -28.16 -5.70 -5.07
C VAL A 7 -29.30 -4.71 -5.03
N THR A 8 -30.36 -5.06 -4.31
CA THR A 8 -31.52 -4.20 -4.09
C THR A 8 -31.40 -3.54 -2.71
N THR A 9 -31.41 -2.22 -2.73
CA THR A 9 -31.39 -1.37 -1.53
C THR A 9 -32.74 -1.41 -0.79
N PRO A 10 -32.81 -1.06 0.51
CA PRO A 10 -34.08 -0.99 1.25
C PRO A 10 -35.14 -0.09 0.61
N CYS A 11 -34.72 0.93 -0.15
CA CYS A 11 -35.61 1.80 -0.92
C CYS A 11 -36.11 1.20 -2.24
N GLY A 12 -35.87 -0.09 -2.50
CA GLY A 12 -36.34 -0.84 -3.66
C GLY A 12 -35.52 -0.68 -4.94
N HIS A 13 -34.52 0.21 -4.96
CA HIS A 13 -33.67 0.41 -6.14
C HIS A 13 -32.57 -0.65 -6.24
N THR A 14 -32.33 -1.13 -7.47
CA THR A 14 -31.35 -2.19 -7.77
C THR A 14 -30.16 -1.65 -8.56
N PHE A 15 -28.96 -2.07 -8.16
CA PHE A 15 -27.68 -1.68 -8.78
C PHE A 15 -26.76 -2.89 -8.91
N CYS A 16 -25.68 -2.79 -9.70
CA CYS A 16 -24.55 -3.71 -9.52
C CYS A 16 -23.95 -3.49 -8.13
N LEU A 17 -23.54 -4.56 -7.43
CA LEU A 17 -22.86 -4.50 -6.13
C LEU A 17 -21.76 -3.43 -6.10
N LYS A 18 -20.79 -3.51 -7.01
CA LYS A 18 -19.66 -2.58 -7.07
C LYS A 18 -20.04 -1.15 -7.39
N CYS A 19 -21.09 -0.95 -8.18
CA CYS A 19 -21.58 0.39 -8.51
C CYS A 19 -22.19 1.05 -7.27
N LEU A 20 -22.98 0.30 -6.51
CA LEU A 20 -23.55 0.79 -5.26
C LEU A 20 -22.45 1.13 -4.25
N GLU A 21 -21.50 0.22 -4.02
CA GLU A 21 -20.39 0.46 -3.09
C GLU A 21 -19.59 1.70 -3.48
N ARG A 22 -19.29 1.87 -4.77
CA ARG A 22 -18.57 3.06 -5.26
C ARG A 22 -19.36 4.34 -5.00
N CYS A 23 -20.67 4.34 -5.14
CA CYS A 23 -21.49 5.51 -4.79
C CYS A 23 -21.46 5.79 -3.28
N LEU A 24 -21.56 4.74 -2.46
CA LEU A 24 -21.54 4.84 -1.00
C LEU A 24 -20.18 5.27 -0.44
N ASP A 25 -19.10 5.11 -1.22
CA ASP A 25 -17.78 5.67 -0.87
C ASP A 25 -17.78 7.20 -0.84
N HIS A 26 -18.65 7.85 -1.60
CA HIS A 26 -18.75 9.31 -1.67
C HIS A 26 -19.95 9.88 -0.91
N ASN A 27 -21.11 9.23 -0.98
CA ASN A 27 -22.35 9.70 -0.36
C ASN A 27 -23.19 8.50 0.09
N PRO A 28 -23.48 8.34 1.40
CA PRO A 28 -24.25 7.21 1.93
C PRO A 28 -25.76 7.36 1.66
N LYS A 29 -26.12 7.67 0.42
CA LYS A 29 -27.50 7.86 -0.05
C LYS A 29 -27.71 7.10 -1.36
N CYS A 30 -28.95 6.64 -1.56
CA CYS A 30 -29.33 6.01 -2.82
C CYS A 30 -29.08 6.97 -4.00
N PRO A 31 -28.38 6.55 -5.06
CA PRO A 31 -28.13 7.39 -6.23
C PRO A 31 -29.42 7.89 -6.90
N LEU A 32 -30.51 7.12 -6.83
CA LEU A 32 -31.78 7.38 -7.50
C LEU A 32 -32.73 8.24 -6.63
N CYS A 33 -33.13 7.78 -5.44
CA CYS A 33 -34.11 8.49 -4.60
C CYS A 33 -33.52 9.33 -3.48
N LYS A 34 -32.19 9.31 -3.28
CA LYS A 34 -31.47 10.04 -2.21
C LYS A 34 -31.79 9.63 -0.78
N GLU A 35 -32.53 8.54 -0.59
CA GLU A 35 -32.77 7.93 0.73
C GLU A 35 -31.46 7.46 1.38
N GLY A 36 -31.37 7.57 2.72
CA GLY A 36 -30.16 7.22 3.47
C GLY A 36 -29.87 5.73 3.46
N LEU A 37 -28.63 5.35 3.17
CA LEU A 37 -28.15 3.96 3.11
C LEU A 37 -27.00 3.70 4.11
N SER A 38 -26.96 4.48 5.20
CA SER A 38 -25.90 4.40 6.21
C SER A 38 -25.79 3.02 6.85
N GLU A 39 -26.91 2.31 7.04
CA GLU A 39 -26.92 0.95 7.59
C GLU A 39 -26.27 -0.05 6.63
N CYS A 40 -26.54 0.06 5.33
CA CYS A 40 -25.89 -0.77 4.31
C CYS A 40 -24.37 -0.56 4.29
N LEU A 41 -23.93 0.70 4.42
CA LEU A 41 -22.52 1.05 4.50
C LEU A 41 -21.87 0.48 5.79
N ALA A 42 -22.54 0.63 6.93
CA ALA A 42 -22.03 0.20 8.23
C ALA A 42 -21.89 -1.33 8.32
N MET A 43 -22.88 -2.07 7.79
CA MET A 43 -22.86 -3.52 7.84
C MET A 43 -21.96 -4.15 6.79
N ARG A 44 -21.63 -3.43 5.70
CA ARG A 44 -20.94 -3.95 4.50
C ARG A 44 -21.51 -5.27 3.98
N LYS A 45 -22.78 -5.55 4.29
CA LYS A 45 -23.52 -6.73 3.86
C LYS A 45 -24.47 -6.30 2.76
N TYR A 46 -23.97 -6.39 1.54
CA TYR A 46 -24.78 -6.22 0.35
C TYR A 46 -25.23 -7.60 -0.09
N CYS A 47 -26.44 -8.00 0.30
CA CYS A 47 -26.99 -9.27 -0.12
C CYS A 47 -27.35 -9.18 -1.61
N LYS A 48 -26.78 -10.09 -2.42
CA LYS A 48 -27.19 -10.21 -3.82
C LYS A 48 -28.68 -10.51 -3.88
N THR A 49 -29.39 -9.84 -4.78
CA THR A 49 -30.80 -10.10 -5.03
C THR A 49 -30.93 -11.34 -5.90
N VAL A 50 -31.05 -12.50 -5.24
CA VAL A 50 -31.08 -13.82 -5.90
C VAL A 50 -32.08 -13.88 -7.05
N LEU A 51 -33.30 -13.34 -6.85
CA LEU A 51 -34.32 -13.29 -7.90
C LEU A 51 -33.83 -12.53 -9.15
N MET A 52 -33.13 -11.39 -8.98
CA MET A 52 -32.60 -10.64 -10.12
C MET A 52 -31.48 -11.41 -10.83
N GLU A 53 -30.64 -12.11 -10.08
CA GLU A 53 -29.58 -12.95 -10.65
C GLU A 53 -30.16 -14.12 -11.46
N GLU A 54 -31.20 -14.78 -10.95
CA GLU A 54 -31.92 -15.85 -11.65
C GLU A 54 -32.63 -15.36 -12.92
N LEU A 55 -33.31 -14.21 -12.85
CA LEU A 55 -33.96 -13.61 -14.01
C LEU A 55 -32.94 -13.23 -15.09
N ILE A 56 -31.82 -12.61 -14.70
CA ILE A 56 -30.74 -12.28 -15.63
C ILE A 56 -30.17 -13.54 -16.27
N ALA A 57 -29.85 -14.57 -15.48
CA ALA A 57 -29.30 -15.82 -15.99
C ALA A 57 -30.27 -16.57 -16.91
N ARG A 58 -31.58 -16.52 -16.63
CA ARG A 58 -32.60 -17.22 -17.42
C ARG A 58 -32.91 -16.51 -18.73
N TYR A 59 -33.02 -15.19 -18.71
CA TYR A 59 -33.53 -14.42 -19.86
C TYR A 59 -32.43 -13.74 -20.67
N LEU A 60 -31.25 -13.49 -20.10
CA LEU A 60 -30.13 -12.77 -20.72
C LEU A 60 -28.78 -13.50 -20.51
N PRO A 61 -28.67 -14.80 -20.85
CA PRO A 61 -27.48 -15.60 -20.56
C PRO A 61 -26.24 -15.17 -21.36
N GLU A 62 -26.41 -14.73 -22.60
CA GLU A 62 -25.32 -14.29 -23.47
C GLU A 62 -24.73 -12.99 -22.94
N GLU A 63 -25.57 -12.00 -22.63
CA GLU A 63 -25.15 -10.72 -22.06
C GLU A 63 -24.54 -10.87 -20.67
N LEU A 64 -25.02 -11.84 -19.87
CA LEU A 64 -24.41 -12.17 -18.57
C LEU A 64 -22.99 -12.73 -18.75
N THR A 65 -22.79 -13.58 -19.75
CA THR A 65 -21.48 -14.16 -20.07
C THR A 65 -20.50 -13.08 -20.52
N GLU A 66 -20.92 -12.19 -21.42
CA GLU A 66 -20.11 -11.04 -21.83
C GLU A 66 -19.79 -10.12 -20.65
N ARG A 67 -20.78 -9.84 -19.80
CA ARG A 67 -20.60 -8.98 -18.63
C ARG A 67 -19.62 -9.57 -17.62
N ARG A 68 -19.64 -10.89 -17.43
CA ARG A 68 -18.70 -11.64 -16.59
C ARG A 68 -17.30 -11.57 -17.16
N LYS A 69 -17.13 -11.78 -18.47
CA LYS A 69 -15.82 -11.68 -19.13
C LYS A 69 -15.18 -10.30 -18.91
N ILE A 70 -15.94 -9.22 -19.14
CA ILE A 70 -15.46 -7.84 -18.89
C ILE A 70 -15.04 -7.66 -17.41
N TYR A 71 -15.79 -8.24 -16.48
CA TYR A 71 -15.47 -8.17 -15.06
C TYR A 71 -14.15 -8.89 -14.73
N GLU A 72 -13.96 -10.10 -15.26
CA GLU A 72 -12.74 -10.90 -15.06
C GLU A 72 -11.52 -10.21 -15.66
N GLU A 73 -11.65 -9.62 -16.86
CA GLU A 73 -10.61 -8.81 -17.50
C GLU A 73 -10.25 -7.57 -16.66
N GLU A 74 -11.23 -6.86 -16.11
CA GLU A 74 -11.00 -5.71 -15.23
C GLU A 74 -10.28 -6.11 -13.94
N ILE A 75 -10.66 -7.24 -13.33
CA ILE A 75 -9.99 -7.78 -12.14
C ILE A 75 -8.54 -8.18 -12.45
N ALA A 76 -8.31 -8.85 -13.58
CA ALA A 76 -6.97 -9.24 -14.01
C ALA A 76 -6.07 -8.01 -14.22
N GLU A 77 -6.59 -6.96 -14.87
CA GLU A 77 -5.88 -5.69 -15.06
C GLU A 77 -5.52 -5.04 -13.72
N LEU A 78 -6.48 -4.93 -12.79
CA LEU A 78 -6.29 -4.32 -11.48
C LEU A 78 -5.39 -5.15 -10.53
N SER A 79 -5.21 -6.44 -10.82
CA SER A 79 -4.32 -7.33 -10.04
C SER A 79 -2.85 -7.22 -10.44
N ASN A 80 -2.53 -6.48 -11.51
CA ASN A 80 -1.17 -6.35 -12.00
C ASN A 80 -0.32 -5.50 -11.03
N LEU A 81 0.82 -6.06 -10.60
CA LEU A 81 1.74 -5.42 -9.65
C LEU A 81 2.90 -4.67 -10.31
N ASN A 82 2.88 -4.53 -11.63
CA ASN A 82 3.85 -3.77 -12.42
C ASN A 82 3.23 -2.67 -13.27
N LYS A 83 1.96 -2.82 -13.66
CA LYS A 83 1.22 -1.89 -14.50
C LYS A 83 0.03 -1.31 -13.74
N ASN A 84 -0.20 -0.01 -13.87
CA ASN A 84 -1.30 0.69 -13.19
C ASN A 84 -1.41 0.40 -11.68
N VAL A 85 -0.27 0.19 -11.01
CA VAL A 85 -0.21 -0.10 -9.57
C VAL A 85 -0.81 1.08 -8.81
N PRO A 86 -1.75 0.86 -7.89
CA PRO A 86 -2.35 1.94 -7.10
C PRO A 86 -1.30 2.60 -6.21
N ILE A 87 -1.22 3.94 -6.22
CA ILE A 87 -0.25 4.73 -5.46
C ILE A 87 -0.98 5.59 -4.42
N PHE A 88 -0.67 5.35 -3.15
CA PHE A 88 -1.03 6.21 -2.02
C PHE A 88 0.06 7.26 -1.80
N VAL A 89 -0.30 8.53 -1.80
CA VAL A 89 0.66 9.62 -1.64
C VAL A 89 0.57 10.19 -0.24
N CYS A 90 1.57 9.93 0.61
CA CYS A 90 1.53 10.36 2.01
C CYS A 90 2.93 10.58 2.58
N THR A 91 3.55 9.52 3.12
CA THR A 91 4.83 9.57 3.81
C THR A 91 5.79 8.52 3.26
N MET A 92 7.05 8.57 3.70
CA MET A 92 8.04 7.57 3.33
C MET A 92 7.67 6.21 3.91
N ALA A 93 7.63 5.18 3.07
CA ALA A 93 7.56 3.77 3.48
C ALA A 93 8.86 3.07 3.18
N TYR A 94 9.19 2.11 4.03
CA TYR A 94 10.39 1.29 3.87
C TYR A 94 10.06 -0.20 3.93
N PRO A 95 10.85 -1.04 3.23
CA PRO A 95 10.75 -2.49 3.37
C PRO A 95 10.82 -2.91 4.84
N THR A 96 10.04 -3.91 5.22
CA THR A 96 9.94 -4.51 6.57
C THR A 96 9.40 -3.61 7.67
N VAL A 97 9.14 -2.32 7.40
CA VAL A 97 8.64 -1.37 8.39
C VAL A 97 7.10 -1.35 8.37
N PRO A 98 6.43 -1.52 9.53
CA PRO A 98 4.98 -1.35 9.63
C PRO A 98 4.54 0.07 9.28
N CYS A 99 3.40 0.20 8.63
CA CYS A 99 2.82 1.48 8.23
C CYS A 99 1.30 1.43 8.41
N PRO A 100 0.79 1.71 9.63
CA PRO A 100 -0.64 1.85 9.85
C PRO A 100 -1.17 3.14 9.23
N LEU A 101 -2.26 3.06 8.48
CA LEU A 101 -2.85 4.18 7.75
C LEU A 101 -4.31 4.37 8.13
N HIS A 102 -4.71 5.61 8.36
CA HIS A 102 -6.12 5.98 8.47
C HIS A 102 -6.60 6.51 7.12
N ILE A 103 -7.47 5.74 6.46
CA ILE A 103 -8.00 6.03 5.13
C ILE A 103 -9.39 6.61 5.28
N PHE A 104 -9.57 7.85 4.82
CA PHE A 104 -10.85 8.54 4.90
C PHE A 104 -11.30 9.13 3.56
N GLU A 105 -10.38 9.45 2.63
CA GLU A 105 -10.77 9.98 1.33
C GLU A 105 -11.48 8.91 0.47
N PRO A 106 -12.61 9.25 -0.18
CA PRO A 106 -13.39 8.30 -1.00
C PRO A 106 -12.58 7.54 -2.06
N CYS A 107 -11.66 8.21 -2.76
CA CYS A 107 -10.87 7.55 -3.80
C CYS A 107 -9.90 6.50 -3.23
N TYR A 108 -9.34 6.73 -2.04
CA TYR A 108 -8.47 5.76 -1.38
C TYR A 108 -9.27 4.64 -0.69
N ARG A 109 -10.50 4.90 -0.24
CA ARG A 109 -11.42 3.83 0.18
C ARG A 109 -11.69 2.84 -0.95
N LEU A 110 -11.95 3.34 -2.16
CA LEU A 110 -12.08 2.52 -3.37
C LEU A 110 -10.77 1.77 -3.67
N MET A 111 -9.63 2.44 -3.60
CA MET A 111 -8.31 1.84 -3.82
C MET A 111 -8.06 0.63 -2.90
N ILE A 112 -8.25 0.79 -1.59
CA ILE A 112 -8.05 -0.29 -0.61
C ILE A 112 -9.02 -1.44 -0.85
N ARG A 113 -10.30 -1.14 -1.11
CA ARG A 113 -11.29 -2.16 -1.43
C ARG A 113 -10.89 -2.96 -2.67
N ARG A 114 -10.42 -2.31 -3.74
CA ARG A 114 -9.91 -3.01 -4.94
C ARG A 114 -8.71 -3.90 -4.63
N CYS A 115 -7.76 -3.45 -3.82
CA CYS A 115 -6.62 -4.28 -3.41
C CYS A 115 -7.07 -5.55 -2.66
N MET A 116 -8.13 -5.45 -1.86
CA MET A 116 -8.71 -6.60 -1.16
C MET A 116 -9.50 -7.52 -2.10
N GLU A 117 -10.30 -6.96 -3.01
CA GLU A 117 -11.13 -7.69 -3.97
C GLU A 117 -10.31 -8.47 -5.02
N THR A 118 -9.22 -7.88 -5.54
CA THR A 118 -8.33 -8.56 -6.48
C THR A 118 -7.46 -9.63 -5.82
N GLY A 119 -7.40 -9.62 -4.49
CA GLY A 119 -6.57 -10.53 -3.70
C GLY A 119 -5.09 -10.17 -3.65
N THR A 120 -4.64 -9.11 -4.35
CA THR A 120 -3.24 -8.68 -4.31
C THR A 120 -2.84 -8.19 -2.93
N LYS A 121 -3.78 -7.54 -2.22
CA LYS A 121 -3.58 -6.90 -0.92
C LYS A 121 -2.35 -5.97 -0.92
N GLN A 122 -2.05 -5.34 -2.06
CA GLN A 122 -0.83 -4.56 -2.23
C GLN A 122 -1.09 -3.24 -2.95
N PHE A 123 -0.40 -2.19 -2.52
CA PHE A 123 -0.40 -0.88 -3.14
C PHE A 123 0.97 -0.22 -2.97
N GLY A 124 1.33 0.71 -3.85
CA GLY A 124 2.55 1.50 -3.71
C GLY A 124 2.32 2.71 -2.82
N MET A 125 3.34 3.09 -2.03
CA MET A 125 3.36 4.36 -1.31
C MET A 125 4.54 5.20 -1.76
N CYS A 126 4.25 6.46 -2.10
CA CYS A 126 5.23 7.48 -2.48
C CYS A 126 5.02 8.74 -1.65
N ILE A 127 6.08 9.55 -1.55
CA ILE A 127 5.95 10.91 -1.01
C ILE A 127 5.44 11.86 -2.09
N SER A 128 4.80 12.95 -1.65
CA SER A 128 4.31 14.00 -2.55
C SER A 128 5.46 14.70 -3.28
N ASP A 129 5.25 14.96 -4.57
CA ASP A 129 6.13 15.77 -5.40
C ASP A 129 5.31 16.94 -6.00
N PRO A 130 5.71 18.21 -5.79
CA PRO A 130 4.91 19.36 -6.24
C PRO A 130 4.74 19.46 -7.76
N VAL A 131 5.63 18.85 -8.54
CA VAL A 131 5.64 18.94 -10.00
C VAL A 131 4.97 17.73 -10.62
N LYS A 132 5.31 16.53 -10.14
CA LYS A 132 4.83 15.26 -10.69
C LYS A 132 3.61 14.67 -9.97
N GLY A 133 3.17 15.30 -8.89
CA GLY A 133 2.18 14.76 -7.94
C GLY A 133 2.82 13.85 -6.89
N PHE A 134 3.66 12.89 -7.31
CA PHE A 134 4.39 11.99 -6.42
C PHE A 134 5.79 11.62 -6.93
N ALA A 135 6.66 11.26 -5.99
CA ALA A 135 8.07 10.95 -6.24
C ALA A 135 8.27 9.71 -7.13
N ASP A 136 9.41 9.68 -7.82
CA ASP A 136 9.78 8.60 -8.76
C ASP A 136 10.18 7.28 -8.06
N TYR A 137 10.26 7.25 -6.74
CA TYR A 137 10.59 6.06 -5.96
C TYR A 137 9.63 5.89 -4.80
N GLY A 138 9.29 4.65 -4.52
CA GLY A 138 8.37 4.29 -3.44
C GLY A 138 8.59 2.88 -2.94
N CYS A 139 7.70 2.45 -2.04
CA CYS A 139 7.67 1.11 -1.49
C CYS A 139 6.28 0.49 -1.66
N ILE A 140 6.22 -0.75 -2.14
CA ILE A 140 5.01 -1.56 -2.09
C ILE A 140 4.74 -1.91 -0.64
N LEU A 141 3.53 -1.59 -0.18
CA LEU A 141 2.96 -2.01 1.08
C LEU A 141 2.03 -3.19 0.86
N GLU A 142 2.08 -4.16 1.76
CA GLU A 142 1.14 -5.27 1.83
C GLU A 142 0.18 -5.05 2.99
N ILE A 143 -1.12 -5.14 2.70
CA ILE A 143 -2.21 -5.02 3.65
C ILE A 143 -2.30 -6.32 4.45
N ARG A 144 -2.08 -6.22 5.76
CA ARG A 144 -2.23 -7.32 6.71
C ARG A 144 -3.66 -7.43 7.22
N ASN A 145 -4.22 -6.30 7.59
CA ASN A 145 -5.57 -6.21 8.13
C ASN A 145 -6.23 -4.88 7.74
N VAL A 146 -7.56 -4.87 7.65
CA VAL A 146 -8.34 -3.65 7.47
C VAL A 146 -9.51 -3.65 8.43
N GLU A 147 -9.59 -2.60 9.25
CA GLU A 147 -10.69 -2.35 10.15
C GLU A 147 -11.54 -1.21 9.59
N PHE A 148 -12.80 -1.51 9.27
CA PHE A 148 -13.73 -0.54 8.72
C PHE A 148 -14.63 0.05 9.80
N PHE A 149 -14.86 1.36 9.72
CA PHE A 149 -15.81 2.07 10.56
C PHE A 149 -17.17 2.23 9.87
N ALA A 150 -18.20 2.52 10.67
CA ALA A 150 -19.58 2.65 10.18
C ALA A 150 -19.79 3.79 9.15
N ASP A 151 -18.94 4.80 9.16
CA ASP A 151 -18.93 5.91 8.19
C ASP A 151 -18.14 5.60 6.91
N GLY A 152 -17.60 4.39 6.82
CA GLY A 152 -16.83 3.89 5.69
C GLY A 152 -15.35 4.27 5.69
N ARG A 153 -14.86 5.00 6.70
CA ARG A 153 -13.41 5.14 6.94
C ARG A 153 -12.81 3.80 7.32
N SER A 154 -11.49 3.68 7.24
CA SER A 154 -10.78 2.47 7.69
C SER A 154 -9.42 2.76 8.29
N VAL A 155 -9.02 1.93 9.25
CA VAL A 155 -7.62 1.74 9.61
C VAL A 155 -7.09 0.54 8.83
N VAL A 156 -6.00 0.76 8.10
CA VAL A 156 -5.30 -0.27 7.33
C VAL A 156 -3.97 -0.55 8.02
N ASP A 157 -3.79 -1.77 8.51
CA ASP A 157 -2.48 -2.25 8.94
C ASP A 157 -1.73 -2.78 7.71
N SER A 158 -0.55 -2.21 7.46
CA SER A 158 0.26 -2.58 6.31
C SER A 158 1.75 -2.66 6.66
N ILE A 159 2.52 -3.37 5.85
CA ILE A 159 3.98 -3.47 5.99
C ILE A 159 4.67 -3.29 4.66
N GLY A 160 5.79 -2.57 4.63
CA GLY A 160 6.60 -2.44 3.42
C GLY A 160 7.24 -3.76 3.00
N LYS A 161 7.25 -4.02 1.70
CA LYS A 161 7.77 -5.24 1.09
C LYS A 161 8.91 -4.97 0.13
N ARG A 162 8.63 -4.32 -1.00
CA ARG A 162 9.60 -4.12 -2.08
C ARG A 162 9.69 -2.66 -2.45
N ARG A 163 10.89 -2.23 -2.85
CA ARG A 163 11.09 -0.88 -3.39
C ARG A 163 10.85 -0.90 -4.89
N PHE A 164 10.41 0.24 -5.42
CA PHE A 164 10.20 0.40 -6.84
C PHE A 164 10.60 1.79 -7.33
N LYS A 165 10.83 1.86 -8.63
CA LYS A 165 10.96 3.08 -9.41
C LYS A 165 9.72 3.23 -10.29
N VAL A 166 9.18 4.44 -10.35
CA VAL A 166 8.09 4.81 -11.25
C VAL A 166 8.65 4.98 -12.65
N ILE A 167 8.03 4.29 -13.62
CA ILE A 167 8.32 4.39 -15.04
C ILE A 167 7.34 5.35 -15.70
N GLN A 168 6.07 5.30 -15.29
CA GLN A 168 5.03 6.17 -15.81
C GLN A 168 4.03 6.53 -14.72
N HIS A 169 3.74 7.82 -14.58
CA HIS A 169 2.69 8.35 -13.71
C HIS A 169 1.34 8.33 -14.41
N SER A 170 0.28 8.00 -13.69
CA SER A 170 -1.09 7.95 -14.21
C SER A 170 -2.11 8.16 -13.09
N GLN A 171 -3.39 8.19 -13.43
CA GLN A 171 -4.48 8.32 -12.47
C GLN A 171 -5.66 7.47 -12.94
N ARG A 172 -6.35 6.82 -12.00
CA ARG A 172 -7.58 6.04 -12.26
C ARG A 172 -8.58 6.29 -11.14
N ASP A 173 -9.82 6.62 -11.51
CA ASP A 173 -10.95 6.77 -10.58
C ASP A 173 -10.67 7.69 -9.37
N GLY A 174 -9.85 8.73 -9.57
CA GLY A 174 -9.57 9.75 -8.55
C GLY A 174 -8.35 9.49 -7.66
N TYR A 175 -7.67 8.34 -7.77
CA TYR A 175 -6.39 8.08 -7.09
C TYR A 175 -5.24 7.86 -8.09
N ASN A 176 -4.01 8.08 -7.64
CA ASN A 176 -2.82 7.95 -8.48
C ASN A 176 -2.51 6.49 -8.80
N THR A 177 -2.01 6.23 -10.01
CA THR A 177 -1.49 4.92 -10.42
C THR A 177 -0.11 5.08 -11.05
N ALA A 178 0.65 4.00 -11.10
CA ALA A 178 1.94 4.00 -11.77
C ALA A 178 2.27 2.68 -12.44
N ASP A 179 2.95 2.76 -13.58
CA ASP A 179 3.77 1.66 -14.05
C ASP A 179 5.10 1.69 -13.32
N ILE A 180 5.53 0.54 -12.81
CA ILE A 180 6.68 0.46 -11.90
C ILE A 180 7.66 -0.64 -12.30
N GLU A 181 8.92 -0.40 -11.96
CA GLU A 181 10.00 -1.37 -12.00
C GLU A 181 10.51 -1.60 -10.57
N TYR A 182 10.58 -2.86 -10.16
CA TYR A 182 11.15 -3.21 -8.85
C TYR A 182 12.65 -2.95 -8.84
N ILE A 183 13.14 -2.41 -7.72
CA ILE A 183 14.58 -2.19 -7.52
C ILE A 183 15.10 -3.05 -6.38
N GLU A 184 16.28 -3.62 -6.60
CA GLU A 184 16.96 -4.52 -5.67
C GLU A 184 18.41 -4.07 -5.48
N ASP A 185 18.99 -4.50 -4.37
CA ASP A 185 20.37 -4.20 -4.03
C ASP A 185 21.33 -5.04 -4.87
N GLN A 186 22.35 -4.35 -5.39
CA GLN A 186 23.45 -4.97 -6.12
C GLN A 186 24.34 -5.70 -5.13
N LYS A 187 24.49 -7.01 -5.35
CA LYS A 187 25.36 -7.86 -4.53
C LYS A 187 26.83 -7.64 -4.90
N VAL A 188 27.67 -7.55 -3.89
CA VAL A 188 29.14 -7.55 -4.03
C VAL A 188 29.73 -8.89 -3.58
N GLN A 189 30.91 -9.22 -4.09
CA GLN A 189 31.60 -10.50 -3.83
C GLN A 189 33.07 -10.27 -3.46
N GLY A 190 33.76 -11.32 -3.00
CA GLY A 190 35.19 -11.30 -2.73
C GLY A 190 35.60 -10.26 -1.68
N GLN A 191 36.66 -9.50 -1.98
CA GLN A 191 37.20 -8.50 -1.05
C GLN A 191 36.22 -7.36 -0.75
N GLU A 192 35.38 -6.99 -1.72
CA GLU A 192 34.36 -5.96 -1.51
C GLU A 192 33.28 -6.43 -0.53
N TYR A 193 32.91 -7.70 -0.59
CA TYR A 193 31.98 -8.30 0.38
C TYR A 193 32.57 -8.34 1.79
N ALA A 194 33.84 -8.72 1.94
CA ALA A 194 34.51 -8.69 3.24
C ALA A 194 34.56 -7.28 3.83
N ALA A 195 34.87 -6.27 3.01
CA ALA A 195 34.85 -4.86 3.44
C ALA A 195 33.43 -4.38 3.79
N LEU A 196 32.41 -4.85 3.04
CA LEU A 196 31.01 -4.54 3.32
C LEU A 196 30.56 -5.12 4.67
N LEU A 197 30.97 -6.34 5.04
CA LEU A 197 30.64 -6.94 6.33
C LEU A 197 31.19 -6.12 7.50
N VAL A 198 32.46 -5.70 7.41
CA VAL A 198 33.09 -4.86 8.46
C VAL A 198 32.34 -3.52 8.58
N LEU A 199 31.99 -2.89 7.45
CA LEU A 199 31.22 -1.65 7.45
C LEU A 199 29.82 -1.87 8.04
N HIS A 200 29.13 -2.94 7.64
CA HIS A 200 27.81 -3.29 8.12
C HIS A 200 27.79 -3.44 9.65
N ASP A 201 28.72 -4.20 10.21
CA ASP A 201 28.82 -4.40 11.66
C ASP A 201 29.12 -3.09 12.40
N SER A 202 30.08 -2.31 11.90
CA SER A 202 30.43 -1.02 12.51
C SER A 202 29.26 -0.03 12.53
N VAL A 203 28.49 0.06 11.43
CA VAL A 203 27.34 0.98 11.35
C VAL A 203 26.16 0.46 12.18
N TYR A 204 25.97 -0.86 12.26
CA TYR A 204 24.97 -1.44 13.15
C TYR A 204 25.26 -1.09 14.61
N ASP A 205 26.50 -1.29 15.06
CA ASP A 205 26.90 -1.00 16.44
C ASP A 205 26.75 0.50 16.74
N GLN A 206 27.09 1.37 15.80
CA GLN A 206 26.86 2.81 15.91
C GLN A 206 25.37 3.14 16.03
N ALA A 207 24.52 2.55 15.20
CA ALA A 207 23.07 2.75 15.24
C ALA A 207 22.47 2.26 16.58
N TYR A 208 22.99 1.15 17.10
CA TYR A 208 22.59 0.61 18.39
C TYR A 208 22.99 1.54 19.54
N VAL A 209 24.22 2.05 19.55
CA VAL A 209 24.69 3.04 20.54
C VAL A 209 23.88 4.33 20.45
N TRP A 210 23.64 4.84 19.25
CA TRP A 210 22.80 6.02 19.02
C TRP A 210 21.38 5.81 19.56
N PHE A 211 20.72 4.71 19.21
CA PHE A 211 19.37 4.43 19.70
C PHE A 211 19.35 4.37 21.23
N ASN A 212 20.38 3.75 21.83
CA ASN A 212 20.53 3.66 23.28
C ASN A 212 20.94 4.97 23.97
N SER A 213 21.42 5.99 23.25
CA SER A 213 21.68 7.32 23.82
C SER A 213 20.44 8.22 23.81
N LEU A 214 19.38 7.85 23.07
CA LEU A 214 18.13 8.61 23.02
C LEU A 214 17.45 8.70 24.40
N LYS A 215 16.75 9.82 24.63
CA LYS A 215 15.92 10.04 25.81
C LYS A 215 14.84 8.94 25.92
N GLN A 216 14.56 8.49 27.14
CA GLN A 216 13.62 7.39 27.41
C GLN A 216 12.22 7.61 26.80
N ALA A 217 11.73 8.86 26.82
CA ALA A 217 10.45 9.20 26.22
C ALA A 217 10.41 8.95 24.71
N LEU A 218 11.48 9.31 23.98
CA LEU A 218 11.57 9.08 22.54
C LEU A 218 11.73 7.59 22.23
N LYS A 219 12.59 6.88 22.97
CA LYS A 219 12.75 5.41 22.83
C LYS A 219 11.42 4.69 22.99
N SER A 220 10.66 5.01 24.03
CA SER A 220 9.37 4.37 24.31
C SER A 220 8.38 4.56 23.17
N ARG A 221 8.35 5.77 22.57
CA ARG A 221 7.52 6.05 21.39
C ARG A 221 7.97 5.27 20.16
N ILE A 222 9.28 5.20 19.90
CA ILE A 222 9.84 4.42 18.79
C ILE A 222 9.48 2.94 18.95
N LEU A 223 9.73 2.36 20.12
CA LEU A 223 9.43 0.95 20.40
C LEU A 223 7.94 0.64 20.27
N SER A 224 7.07 1.55 20.74
CA SER A 224 5.62 1.37 20.62
C SER A 224 5.12 1.40 19.18
N HIS A 225 5.78 2.14 18.28
CA HIS A 225 5.31 2.31 16.90
C HIS A 225 6.02 1.38 15.90
N PHE A 226 7.34 1.23 16.02
CA PHE A 226 8.17 0.48 15.08
C PHE A 226 8.68 -0.85 15.65
N GLY A 227 8.46 -1.12 16.93
CA GLY A 227 9.06 -2.26 17.62
C GLY A 227 10.55 -2.07 17.91
N PRO A 228 11.23 -3.11 18.43
CA PRO A 228 12.67 -3.07 18.66
C PRO A 228 13.45 -3.01 17.34
N MET A 229 14.67 -2.48 17.41
CA MET A 229 15.61 -2.53 16.30
C MET A 229 15.87 -4.00 15.91
N PRO A 230 15.68 -4.38 14.62
CA PRO A 230 15.95 -5.74 14.16
C PRO A 230 17.41 -6.15 14.39
N ALA A 231 17.64 -7.44 14.63
CA ALA A 231 18.98 -8.00 14.74
C ALA A 231 19.74 -7.98 13.40
N LYS A 232 21.06 -8.19 13.47
CA LYS A 232 21.89 -8.37 12.27
C LYS A 232 21.54 -9.68 11.57
N ASP A 233 21.29 -9.61 10.28
CA ASP A 233 21.19 -10.79 9.42
C ASP A 233 22.58 -11.44 9.27
N PRO A 234 22.69 -12.78 9.26
CA PRO A 234 23.96 -13.47 9.01
C PRO A 234 24.56 -13.15 7.64
N ASP A 235 23.70 -12.94 6.64
CA ASP A 235 24.07 -12.41 5.33
C ASP A 235 23.28 -11.11 5.08
N PRO A 236 23.92 -9.94 5.12
CA PRO A 236 23.25 -8.66 4.90
C PRO A 236 22.76 -8.47 3.45
N GLN A 237 23.16 -9.34 2.51
CA GLN A 237 22.72 -9.32 1.11
C GLN A 237 21.68 -10.40 0.79
N ALA A 238 21.18 -11.13 1.79
CA ALA A 238 20.17 -12.18 1.60
C ALA A 238 18.84 -11.61 1.10
N ASN A 239 18.37 -10.53 1.71
CA ASN A 239 17.16 -9.82 1.28
C ASN A 239 17.50 -8.92 0.07
N PRO A 240 16.71 -8.95 -1.02
CA PRO A 240 16.93 -8.07 -2.18
C PRO A 240 16.79 -6.58 -1.87
N ASN A 241 16.22 -6.21 -0.73
CA ASN A 241 16.16 -4.83 -0.26
C ASN A 241 17.22 -4.52 0.80
N GLY A 242 18.15 -5.44 1.11
CA GLY A 242 19.12 -5.27 2.19
C GLY A 242 18.53 -5.47 3.59
N PRO A 243 19.33 -5.25 4.65
CA PRO A 243 18.99 -5.63 6.02
C PRO A 243 17.81 -4.84 6.59
N ALA A 244 16.93 -5.52 7.33
CA ALA A 244 15.73 -4.90 7.93
C ALA A 244 16.08 -3.74 8.88
N TRP A 245 17.17 -3.87 9.64
CA TRP A 245 17.58 -2.85 10.60
C TRP A 245 17.96 -1.52 9.93
N CYS A 246 18.50 -1.54 8.70
CA CYS A 246 18.83 -0.33 7.96
C CYS A 246 17.57 0.51 7.70
N TRP A 247 16.49 -0.16 7.30
CA TRP A 247 15.19 0.45 7.05
C TRP A 247 14.52 0.94 8.32
N TRP A 248 14.62 0.16 9.39
CA TRP A 248 14.14 0.56 10.71
C TRP A 248 14.85 1.84 11.19
N VAL A 249 16.18 1.90 11.08
CA VAL A 249 16.96 3.10 11.46
C VAL A 249 16.52 4.31 10.64
N LEU A 250 16.42 4.17 9.32
CA LEU A 250 15.96 5.26 8.44
C LEU A 250 14.55 5.75 8.76
N ALA A 251 13.66 4.87 9.22
CA ALA A 251 12.30 5.21 9.61
C ALA A 251 12.23 6.00 10.93
N VAL A 252 13.16 5.75 11.88
CA VAL A 252 13.18 6.41 13.19
C VAL A 252 14.07 7.64 13.26
N LEU A 253 14.97 7.81 12.28
CA LEU A 253 15.82 8.99 12.17
C LEU A 253 14.95 10.23 11.91
N PRO A 254 15.25 11.38 12.56
CA PRO A 254 14.51 12.63 12.38
C PRO A 254 14.90 13.33 11.07
N LEU A 255 14.76 12.63 9.95
CA LEU A 255 15.05 13.14 8.62
C LEU A 255 13.76 13.62 7.95
N GLU A 256 13.85 14.71 7.18
CA GLU A 256 12.75 15.10 6.31
C GLU A 256 12.55 14.08 5.17
N ASN A 257 11.29 13.90 4.75
CA ASN A 257 10.92 12.95 3.69
C ASN A 257 11.76 13.08 2.41
N ARG A 258 12.15 14.31 2.02
CA ARG A 258 13.00 14.53 0.84
C ARG A 258 14.43 14.02 1.02
N ALA A 259 14.99 14.12 2.23
CA ALA A 259 16.31 13.60 2.55
C ALA A 259 16.31 12.06 2.68
N GLN A 260 15.16 11.47 3.00
CA GLN A 260 14.94 10.03 3.08
C GLN A 260 14.85 9.35 1.71
N LEU A 261 14.30 10.03 0.69
CA LEU A 261 14.05 9.45 -0.63
C LEU A 261 15.31 8.87 -1.32
N PRO A 262 16.48 9.55 -1.32
CA PRO A 262 17.70 8.98 -1.88
C PRO A 262 18.08 7.64 -1.27
N PHE A 263 17.89 7.46 0.05
CA PHE A 263 18.15 6.17 0.70
C PHE A 263 17.25 5.07 0.18
N LEU A 264 15.98 5.36 -0.13
CA LEU A 264 15.08 4.37 -0.73
C LEU A 264 15.54 3.99 -2.15
N ALA A 265 16.03 4.96 -2.92
CA ALA A 265 16.44 4.78 -4.32
C ALA A 265 17.80 4.06 -4.50
N MET A 266 18.69 4.09 -3.50
CA MET A 266 20.02 3.48 -3.59
C MET A 266 19.97 1.97 -3.82
N LYS A 267 20.75 1.46 -4.78
CA LYS A 267 20.95 0.02 -5.03
C LYS A 267 22.25 -0.52 -4.40
N SER A 268 23.09 0.34 -3.85
CA SER A 268 24.35 -0.05 -3.19
C SER A 268 24.16 -0.04 -1.68
N LEU A 269 24.24 -1.22 -1.05
CA LEU A 269 24.17 -1.33 0.40
C LEU A 269 25.32 -0.58 1.08
N LYS A 270 26.51 -0.62 0.48
CA LYS A 270 27.69 0.12 0.95
C LYS A 270 27.42 1.63 1.03
N ASP A 271 26.81 2.20 -0.01
CA ASP A 271 26.51 3.63 -0.03
C ASP A 271 25.40 3.98 0.95
N ARG A 272 24.39 3.12 1.07
CA ARG A 272 23.32 3.27 2.07
C ARG A 272 23.89 3.30 3.49
N LEU A 273 24.76 2.34 3.83
CA LEU A 273 25.43 2.27 5.14
C LEU A 273 26.31 3.50 5.40
N ASN A 274 27.05 3.97 4.40
CA ASN A 274 27.84 5.20 4.53
C ASN A 274 26.97 6.43 4.76
N GLY A 275 25.83 6.52 4.09
CA GLY A 275 24.86 7.59 4.32
C GLY A 275 24.27 7.53 5.73
N ILE A 276 23.84 6.35 6.19
CA ILE A 276 23.33 6.14 7.55
C ILE A 276 24.38 6.55 8.59
N ARG A 277 25.63 6.08 8.43
CA ARG A 277 26.76 6.44 9.30
C ARG A 277 26.96 7.95 9.44
N ARG A 278 26.88 8.69 8.33
CA ARG A 278 27.03 10.15 8.32
C ARG A 278 25.90 10.87 9.07
N VAL A 279 24.69 10.31 9.03
CA VAL A 279 23.53 10.88 9.74
C VAL A 279 23.57 10.57 11.24
N LEU A 280 24.18 9.44 11.63
CA LEU A 280 24.32 9.02 13.02
C LEU A 280 25.48 9.69 13.78
N THR A 281 26.33 10.44 13.07
CA THR A 281 27.48 11.17 13.64
C THR A 281 27.06 12.60 13.96
#